data_AF-A0A9E5XR98-F1
#
_entry.id   AF-A0A9E5XR98-F1
#
_cell.length_a   1.000
_cell.length_b   1.000
_cell.length_c   1.000
_cell.angle_alpha   90.00
_cell.angle_beta   90.00
_cell.angle_gamma   90.00
#
_symmetry.space_group_name_H-M   'P 1'
#
loop_
_entity.id
_entity.type
_entity.pdbx_description
1 polymer ?
#
loop_
_entity_poly.entity_id
_entity_poly.type
_entity_poly.pdbx_seq_one_letter_code
_entity_poly.pdbx_strand_id
1 'polypeptide(L)'
;MAHGLAAASASYQGRWGSMIFRVRTFPGGITISLGLHARVQVYTYEASGRPWTFIVDGRIYRRALNGTMLVKWRPPGQPRQRTRLNQDEALQVEAAARKRIQAFTEAWDRGALRFDHEPPPRQVRTQLDRILAWDATRSRADAQRYTQVYKPIGILPPDQYLAVVVQITEGCSFNTCTFCTFYRDRPFRIKGPDEVRAHIAAIRDYLGPGLPLRHGVFLGDANALVAPMPRLRALLAEVRRGFPEPGFRDLYAFLDGFSGERKRAEDYAALAAYGLRRVYIGLESGHAPLLRFLRKPGTPEDALAAVRAMKAGGLAVGVIVLLGAGGKQYATGHVRDTIRVVNAMGLGPEDILYFSELVVEPDMPYAREALRAGIEPLTPEEQRAQQAAIVQGLRFPQGRPRISRYDIREFVY
;
A
#
# COMPACT_ATOMS: atom_id res chain seq x y z
N MET A 1 -26.63 -8.01 13.76
CA MET A 1 -26.39 -9.45 13.97
C MET A 1 -25.41 -9.97 12.92
N ALA A 2 -24.58 -10.95 13.28
CA ALA A 2 -23.36 -11.43 12.60
C ALA A 2 -22.10 -10.54 12.79
N HIS A 3 -21.72 -10.27 14.04
CA HIS A 3 -20.30 -10.12 14.37
C HIS A 3 -19.68 -11.51 14.31
N GLY A 4 -19.25 -11.93 13.12
CA GLY A 4 -18.48 -13.15 12.96
C GLY A 4 -17.18 -13.01 13.74
N LEU A 5 -17.02 -13.81 14.79
CA LEU A 5 -15.71 -14.20 15.31
C LEU A 5 -14.83 -14.48 14.10
N ALA A 6 -13.73 -13.74 13.96
CA ALA A 6 -12.78 -13.98 12.87
C ALA A 6 -12.39 -15.46 12.92
N ALA A 7 -12.71 -16.22 11.86
CA ALA A 7 -12.38 -17.63 11.81
C ALA A 7 -10.89 -17.79 12.07
N ALA A 8 -10.54 -18.56 13.12
CA ALA A 8 -9.15 -18.79 13.48
C ALA A 8 -8.38 -19.37 12.29
N SER A 9 -7.10 -19.03 12.17
CA SER A 9 -6.27 -19.62 11.12
C SER A 9 -6.11 -21.12 11.37
N ALA A 10 -6.33 -21.95 10.36
CA ALA A 10 -6.10 -23.39 10.42
C ALA A 10 -5.18 -23.84 9.28
N SER A 11 -4.48 -24.95 9.47
CA SER A 11 -3.55 -25.51 8.49
C SER A 11 -3.74 -27.01 8.39
N TYR A 12 -3.88 -27.48 7.16
CA TYR A 12 -4.04 -28.89 6.80
C TYR A 12 -2.94 -29.26 5.82
N GLN A 13 -2.33 -30.42 5.98
CA GLN A 13 -1.26 -30.87 5.10
C GLN A 13 -1.37 -32.36 4.84
N GLY A 14 -0.69 -32.80 3.78
CA GLY A 14 -0.74 -34.18 3.35
C GLY A 14 -0.01 -34.39 2.04
N ARG A 15 -0.34 -35.52 1.40
CA ARG A 15 0.26 -35.97 0.15
C ARG A 15 -0.76 -36.11 -0.97
N TRP A 16 -0.34 -35.71 -2.16
CA TRP A 16 -1.04 -35.94 -3.42
C TRP A 16 -0.06 -36.64 -4.38
N GLY A 17 -0.15 -37.97 -4.47
CA GLY A 17 0.89 -38.77 -5.12
C GLY A 17 2.25 -38.57 -4.44
N SER A 18 3.26 -38.13 -5.21
CA SER A 18 4.59 -37.80 -4.69
C SER A 18 4.71 -36.36 -4.16
N MET A 19 3.70 -35.52 -4.35
CA MET A 19 3.73 -34.12 -3.93
C MET A 19 3.26 -33.95 -2.47
N ILE A 20 3.85 -32.99 -1.76
CA ILE A 20 3.28 -32.48 -0.49
C ILE A 20 2.35 -31.31 -0.82
N PHE A 21 1.23 -31.24 -0.11
CA PHE A 21 0.36 -30.07 -0.12
C PHE A 21 0.17 -29.50 1.28
N ARG A 22 -0.13 -28.20 1.33
CA ARG A 22 -0.61 -27.51 2.53
C ARG A 22 -1.75 -26.58 2.15
N VAL A 23 -2.85 -26.65 2.90
CA VAL A 23 -3.99 -25.74 2.82
C VAL A 23 -4.04 -24.95 4.11
N ARG A 24 -3.83 -23.64 4.04
CA ARG A 24 -3.94 -22.71 5.17
C ARG A 24 -5.14 -21.80 4.97
N THR A 25 -6.06 -21.79 5.92
CA THR A 25 -7.16 -20.82 6.00
C THR A 25 -6.80 -19.73 7.00
N PHE A 26 -7.31 -18.51 6.76
CA PHE A 26 -7.11 -17.35 7.63
C PHE A 26 -8.27 -16.36 7.43
N PRO A 27 -8.45 -15.39 8.35
CA PRO A 27 -9.46 -14.35 8.18
C PRO A 27 -9.34 -13.67 6.80
N GLY A 28 -10.38 -13.81 5.98
CA GLY A 28 -10.46 -13.20 4.66
C GLY A 28 -9.77 -13.96 3.53
N GLY A 29 -9.25 -15.18 3.71
CA GLY A 29 -8.62 -15.91 2.61
C GLY A 29 -8.18 -17.36 2.86
N ILE A 30 -7.51 -17.91 1.85
CA ILE A 30 -6.94 -19.26 1.82
C ILE A 30 -5.65 -19.27 1.00
N THR A 31 -4.67 -20.04 1.46
CA THR A 31 -3.43 -20.34 0.74
C THR A 31 -3.32 -21.84 0.52
N ILE A 32 -3.02 -22.23 -0.72
CA ILE A 32 -2.78 -23.62 -1.13
C ILE A 32 -1.35 -23.71 -1.65
N SER A 33 -0.51 -24.50 -0.98
CA SER A 33 0.87 -24.77 -1.36
C SER A 33 0.98 -26.19 -1.91
N LEU A 34 1.63 -26.35 -3.05
CA LEU A 34 1.74 -27.61 -3.78
C LEU A 34 3.19 -27.82 -4.23
N GLY A 35 3.86 -28.89 -3.81
CA GLY A 35 5.20 -29.25 -4.28
C GLY A 35 6.13 -29.79 -3.21
N LEU A 36 7.40 -29.95 -3.58
CA LEU A 36 8.49 -30.38 -2.69
C LEU A 36 9.63 -29.35 -2.73
N HIS A 37 10.21 -29.06 -1.56
CA HIS A 37 11.40 -28.22 -1.40
C HIS A 37 11.39 -26.94 -2.25
N ALA A 38 12.37 -26.77 -3.15
CA ALA A 38 12.55 -25.56 -3.96
C ALA A 38 11.51 -25.39 -5.10
N ARG A 39 10.58 -26.34 -5.29
CA ARG A 39 9.56 -26.32 -6.35
C ARG A 39 8.14 -26.12 -5.82
N VAL A 40 8.00 -25.59 -4.60
CA VAL A 40 6.67 -25.31 -4.02
C VAL A 40 6.02 -24.14 -4.76
N GLN A 41 4.86 -24.43 -5.35
CA GLN A 41 3.95 -23.43 -5.89
C GLN A 41 2.97 -23.01 -4.80
N VAL A 42 2.66 -21.71 -4.71
CA VAL A 42 1.77 -21.16 -3.69
C VAL A 42 0.68 -20.36 -4.38
N TYR A 43 -0.57 -20.63 -4.01
CA TYR A 43 -1.74 -19.95 -4.54
C TYR A 43 -2.57 -19.38 -3.40
N THR A 44 -2.70 -18.06 -3.35
CA THR A 44 -3.48 -17.38 -2.31
C THR A 44 -4.65 -16.62 -2.91
N TYR A 45 -5.82 -16.80 -2.32
CA TYR A 45 -7.08 -16.20 -2.73
C TYR A 45 -7.77 -15.53 -1.54
N GLU A 46 -8.53 -14.47 -1.80
CA GLU A 46 -9.45 -13.89 -0.83
C GLU A 46 -10.66 -14.83 -0.61
N ALA A 47 -11.42 -14.65 0.47
CA ALA A 47 -12.55 -15.51 0.83
C ALA A 47 -13.73 -15.45 -0.17
N SER A 48 -13.74 -14.46 -1.06
CA SER A 48 -14.67 -14.34 -2.19
C SER A 48 -14.28 -15.22 -3.39
N GLY A 49 -13.09 -15.83 -3.37
CA GLY A 49 -12.47 -16.53 -4.49
C GLY A 49 -11.55 -15.67 -5.35
N ARG A 50 -11.45 -14.36 -5.08
CA ARG A 50 -10.60 -13.41 -5.82
C ARG A 50 -9.11 -13.83 -5.75
N PRO A 51 -8.39 -13.97 -6.88
CA PRO A 51 -6.95 -14.15 -6.91
C PRO A 51 -6.23 -13.01 -6.18
N TRP A 52 -5.26 -13.34 -5.33
CA TRP A 52 -4.49 -12.34 -4.60
C TRP A 52 -2.99 -12.41 -4.87
N THR A 53 -2.33 -13.51 -4.47
CA THR A 53 -0.89 -13.70 -4.68
C THR A 53 -0.56 -15.11 -5.10
N PHE A 54 0.33 -15.25 -6.09
CA PHE A 54 0.83 -16.53 -6.56
C PHE A 54 2.35 -16.57 -6.52
N ILE A 55 2.92 -17.71 -6.15
CA ILE A 55 4.36 -18.00 -6.29
C ILE A 55 4.46 -19.23 -7.17
N VAL A 56 4.98 -19.06 -8.39
CA VAL A 56 5.08 -20.12 -9.39
C VAL A 56 6.41 -19.96 -10.10
N ASP A 57 7.21 -21.03 -10.15
CA ASP A 57 8.48 -21.11 -10.87
C ASP A 57 9.44 -19.92 -10.58
N GLY A 58 9.58 -19.58 -9.29
CA GLY A 58 10.45 -18.49 -8.83
C GLY A 58 9.92 -17.07 -9.11
N ARG A 59 8.69 -16.94 -9.64
CA ARG A 59 8.01 -15.67 -9.89
C ARG A 59 6.92 -15.44 -8.85
N ILE A 60 6.80 -14.20 -8.40
CA ILE A 60 5.77 -13.74 -7.46
C ILE A 60 4.80 -12.84 -8.23
N TYR A 61 3.57 -13.30 -8.36
CA TYR A 61 2.47 -12.55 -8.97
C TYR A 61 1.60 -11.95 -7.88
N ARG A 62 1.18 -10.70 -8.07
CA ARG A 62 0.23 -10.02 -7.18
C ARG A 62 -0.81 -9.31 -8.01
N ARG A 63 -2.06 -9.70 -7.83
CA ARG A 63 -3.22 -9.07 -8.48
C ARG A 63 -3.68 -7.87 -7.66
N ALA A 64 -3.91 -6.75 -8.33
CA ALA A 64 -4.58 -5.58 -7.79
C ALA A 64 -6.11 -5.76 -7.81
N LEU A 65 -6.83 -4.97 -7.03
CA LEU A 65 -8.28 -4.85 -7.10
C LEU A 65 -8.75 -4.29 -8.45
N ASN A 66 -7.94 -3.44 -9.10
CA ASN A 66 -8.23 -2.93 -10.44
C ASN A 66 -7.97 -3.95 -11.58
N GLY A 67 -7.65 -5.20 -11.24
CA GLY A 67 -7.38 -6.28 -12.20
C GLY A 67 -5.97 -6.29 -12.81
N THR A 68 -5.14 -5.25 -12.56
CA THR A 68 -3.74 -5.30 -13.01
C THR A 68 -2.95 -6.34 -12.21
N MET A 69 -1.93 -6.94 -12.83
CA MET A 69 -1.08 -7.92 -12.16
C MET A 69 0.39 -7.51 -12.23
N LEU A 70 1.03 -7.40 -11.08
CA LEU A 70 2.47 -7.19 -10.96
C LEU A 70 3.15 -8.56 -10.84
N VAL A 71 4.19 -8.81 -11.64
CA VAL A 71 5.06 -9.96 -11.49
C VAL A 71 6.46 -9.52 -11.08
N LYS A 72 7.06 -10.24 -10.13
CA LYS A 72 8.42 -10.03 -9.62
C LYS A 72 9.22 -11.31 -9.68
N TRP A 73 10.50 -11.20 -10.06
CA TRP A 73 11.42 -12.34 -10.09
C TRP A 73 12.85 -11.87 -9.86
N ARG A 74 13.74 -12.79 -9.49
CA ARG A 74 15.17 -12.49 -9.35
C ARG A 74 15.97 -13.51 -10.15
N PRO A 75 16.53 -13.13 -11.31
CA PRO A 75 17.45 -14.00 -12.02
C PRO A 75 18.73 -14.24 -11.18
N PRO A 76 19.39 -15.39 -11.33
CA PRO A 76 20.65 -15.67 -10.64
C PRO A 76 21.69 -14.57 -10.92
N GLY A 77 22.34 -14.06 -9.87
CA GLY A 77 23.36 -13.01 -9.97
C GLY A 77 22.85 -11.63 -10.41
N GLN A 78 21.54 -11.44 -10.62
CA GLN A 78 20.96 -10.17 -11.09
C GLN A 78 20.07 -9.51 -10.04
N PRO A 79 19.86 -8.18 -10.12
CA PRO A 79 18.90 -7.50 -9.26
C PRO A 79 17.47 -8.02 -9.50
N ARG A 80 16.59 -7.79 -8.52
CA ARG A 80 15.17 -8.13 -8.62
C ARG A 80 14.54 -7.36 -9.79
N GLN A 81 13.91 -8.11 -10.68
CA GLN A 81 13.15 -7.62 -11.83
C GLN A 81 11.65 -7.57 -11.48
N ARG A 82 10.93 -6.69 -12.18
CA ARG A 82 9.49 -6.47 -12.01
C ARG A 82 8.87 -5.93 -13.28
N THR A 83 7.65 -6.35 -13.60
CA THR A 83 6.84 -5.74 -14.65
C THR A 83 5.36 -5.88 -14.34
N ARG A 84 4.53 -5.02 -14.94
CA ARG A 84 3.07 -5.19 -14.95
C ARG A 84 2.69 -5.99 -16.19
N LEU A 85 1.87 -7.01 -15.98
CA LEU A 85 1.29 -7.78 -17.06
C LEU A 85 0.17 -6.97 -17.72
N ASN A 86 0.00 -7.14 -19.03
CA ASN A 86 -1.21 -6.68 -19.69
C ASN A 86 -2.42 -7.55 -19.25
N GLN A 87 -3.63 -7.16 -19.66
CA GLN A 87 -4.85 -7.81 -19.19
C GLN A 87 -4.92 -9.29 -19.61
N ASP A 88 -4.52 -9.64 -20.82
CA ASP A 88 -4.58 -11.01 -21.32
C ASP A 88 -3.54 -11.90 -20.64
N GLU A 89 -2.32 -11.41 -20.45
CA GLU A 89 -1.28 -12.09 -19.67
C GLU A 89 -1.72 -12.34 -18.22
N ALA A 90 -2.34 -11.35 -17.57
CA ALA A 90 -2.86 -11.51 -16.22
C ALA A 90 -3.96 -12.59 -16.16
N LEU A 91 -4.90 -12.58 -17.11
CA LEU A 91 -5.96 -13.58 -17.20
C LEU A 91 -5.42 -15.00 -17.49
N GLN A 92 -4.35 -15.12 -18.27
CA GLN A 92 -3.67 -16.41 -18.49
C GLN A 92 -3.06 -16.95 -17.20
N VAL A 93 -2.41 -16.10 -16.40
CA VAL A 93 -1.86 -16.47 -15.08
C VAL A 93 -2.98 -16.92 -14.13
N GLU A 94 -4.09 -16.17 -14.07
CA GLU A 94 -5.27 -16.55 -13.27
C GLU A 94 -5.87 -17.89 -13.72
N ALA A 95 -6.02 -18.11 -15.03
CA ALA A 95 -6.55 -19.34 -15.58
C ALA A 95 -5.64 -20.55 -15.29
N ALA A 96 -4.32 -20.39 -15.40
CA ALA A 96 -3.36 -21.44 -15.06
C ALA A 96 -3.40 -21.80 -13.56
N ALA A 97 -3.48 -20.79 -12.68
CA ALA A 97 -3.65 -20.98 -11.25
C ALA A 97 -4.98 -21.70 -10.93
N ARG A 98 -6.08 -21.27 -11.55
CA ARG A 98 -7.41 -21.90 -11.41
C ARG A 98 -7.39 -23.36 -11.85
N LYS A 99 -6.78 -23.68 -13.00
CA LYS A 99 -6.63 -25.07 -13.49
C LYS A 99 -5.88 -25.94 -12.47
N ARG A 100 -4.86 -25.38 -11.80
CA ARG A 100 -4.12 -26.10 -10.76
C ARG A 100 -4.99 -26.38 -9.53
N ILE A 101 -5.80 -25.40 -9.10
CA ILE A 101 -6.74 -25.58 -7.98
C ILE A 101 -7.86 -26.56 -8.36
N GLN A 102 -8.32 -26.55 -9.61
CA GLN A 102 -9.31 -27.50 -10.11
C GLN A 102 -8.80 -28.94 -9.98
N ALA A 103 -7.59 -29.22 -10.48
CA ALA A 103 -6.99 -30.55 -10.38
C ALA A 103 -6.81 -31.00 -8.91
N PHE A 104 -6.44 -30.09 -8.01
CA PHE A 104 -6.36 -30.37 -6.57
C PHE A 104 -7.73 -30.70 -5.97
N THR A 105 -8.77 -29.94 -6.35
CA THR A 105 -10.14 -30.12 -5.85
C THR A 105 -10.74 -31.44 -6.35
N GLU A 106 -10.54 -31.78 -7.63
CA GLU A 106 -10.97 -33.06 -8.19
C GLU A 106 -10.24 -34.25 -7.55
N ALA A 107 -8.95 -34.09 -7.22
CA ALA A 107 -8.20 -35.10 -6.47
C ALA A 107 -8.74 -35.28 -5.05
N TRP A 108 -9.19 -34.20 -4.40
CA TRP A 108 -9.89 -34.29 -3.12
C TRP A 108 -11.18 -35.09 -3.28
N ASP A 109 -12.04 -34.70 -4.21
CA ASP A 109 -13.38 -35.27 -4.38
C ASP A 109 -13.33 -36.78 -4.70
N ARG A 110 -12.28 -37.25 -5.39
CA ARG A 110 -12.03 -38.68 -5.68
C ARG A 110 -11.30 -39.44 -4.56
N GLY A 111 -11.01 -38.82 -3.42
CA GLY A 111 -10.28 -39.45 -2.32
C GLY A 111 -8.80 -39.70 -2.59
N ALA A 112 -8.20 -38.99 -3.55
CA ALA A 112 -6.79 -39.16 -3.93
C ALA A 112 -5.80 -38.35 -3.06
N LEU A 113 -6.30 -37.48 -2.18
CA LEU A 113 -5.51 -36.74 -1.20
C LEU A 113 -5.40 -37.54 0.10
N ARG A 114 -4.17 -37.74 0.60
CA ARG A 114 -3.91 -38.34 1.90
C ARG A 114 -3.53 -37.25 2.89
N PHE A 115 -4.41 -36.93 3.83
CA PHE A 115 -4.13 -35.95 4.89
C PHE A 115 -3.27 -36.58 5.99
N ASP A 116 -2.35 -35.81 6.56
CA ASP A 116 -1.51 -36.26 7.70
C ASP A 116 -2.35 -36.40 8.99
N HIS A 117 -3.43 -35.62 9.08
CA HIS A 117 -4.38 -35.58 10.20
C HIS A 117 -5.81 -35.50 9.66
N GLU A 118 -6.75 -35.05 10.50
CA GLU A 118 -8.15 -34.88 10.11
C GLU A 118 -8.28 -33.98 8.85
N PRO A 119 -9.11 -34.37 7.87
CA PRO A 119 -9.33 -33.57 6.68
C PRO A 119 -9.96 -32.21 7.02
N PRO A 120 -9.83 -31.22 6.13
CA PRO A 120 -10.39 -29.90 6.38
C PRO A 120 -11.91 -29.95 6.39
N PRO A 121 -12.57 -29.07 7.17
CA PRO A 121 -14.02 -29.06 7.27
C PRO A 121 -14.66 -28.57 5.96
N ARG A 122 -15.96 -28.84 5.78
CA ARG A 122 -16.71 -28.56 4.54
C ARG A 122 -16.61 -27.10 4.06
N GLN A 123 -16.39 -26.14 4.97
CA GLN A 123 -16.19 -24.73 4.59
C GLN A 123 -14.97 -24.52 3.69
N VAL A 124 -13.89 -25.29 3.87
CA VAL A 124 -12.70 -25.20 3.01
C VAL A 124 -13.04 -25.61 1.59
N ARG A 125 -13.81 -26.71 1.42
CA ARG A 125 -14.29 -27.15 0.11
C ARG A 125 -15.19 -26.10 -0.56
N THR A 126 -16.05 -25.44 0.21
CA THR A 126 -16.90 -24.33 -0.28
C THR A 126 -16.05 -23.13 -0.73
N GLN A 127 -14.93 -22.86 -0.06
CA GLN A 127 -13.99 -21.81 -0.48
C GLN A 127 -13.27 -22.17 -1.79
N LEU A 128 -12.95 -23.45 -2.00
CA LEU A 128 -12.44 -23.94 -3.29
C LEU A 128 -13.46 -23.73 -4.41
N ASP A 129 -14.76 -24.00 -4.19
CA ASP A 129 -15.80 -23.74 -5.19
C ASP A 129 -15.85 -22.26 -5.62
N ARG A 130 -15.70 -21.34 -4.66
CA ARG A 130 -15.65 -19.90 -4.97
C ARG A 130 -14.44 -19.53 -5.82
N ILE A 131 -13.28 -20.15 -5.57
CA ILE A 131 -12.07 -19.98 -6.40
C ILE A 131 -12.33 -20.53 -7.82
N LEU A 132 -12.94 -21.72 -7.93
CA LEU A 132 -13.24 -22.33 -9.22
C LEU A 132 -14.33 -21.55 -10.00
N ALA A 133 -15.20 -20.82 -9.32
CA ALA A 133 -16.14 -19.89 -9.94
C ALA A 133 -15.52 -18.54 -10.34
N TRP A 134 -14.22 -18.33 -10.14
CA TRP A 134 -13.50 -17.11 -10.55
C TRP A 134 -12.86 -17.28 -11.94
N ASP A 135 -13.68 -17.18 -12.98
CA ASP A 135 -13.22 -17.21 -14.37
C ASP A 135 -12.82 -15.82 -14.91
N ALA A 136 -12.44 -15.76 -16.19
CA ALA A 136 -12.01 -14.53 -16.84
C ALA A 136 -13.13 -13.48 -16.89
N THR A 137 -14.39 -13.91 -17.09
CA THR A 137 -15.56 -13.04 -17.09
C THR A 137 -15.73 -12.37 -15.74
N ARG A 138 -15.66 -13.14 -14.66
CA ARG A 138 -15.75 -12.63 -13.29
C ARG A 138 -14.57 -11.73 -12.93
N SER A 139 -13.35 -12.06 -13.38
CA SER A 139 -12.17 -11.23 -13.15
C SER A 139 -12.27 -9.86 -13.83
N ARG A 140 -12.79 -9.81 -15.07
CA ARG A 140 -13.07 -8.55 -15.78
C ARG A 140 -14.17 -7.74 -15.10
N ALA A 141 -15.27 -8.39 -14.69
CA ALA A 141 -16.36 -7.73 -13.97
C ALA A 141 -15.90 -7.16 -12.63
N ASP A 142 -15.03 -7.87 -11.91
CA ASP A 142 -14.42 -7.40 -10.66
C ASP A 142 -13.58 -6.12 -10.86
N ALA A 143 -12.76 -6.09 -11.92
CA ALA A 143 -11.97 -4.90 -12.28
C ALA A 143 -12.86 -3.71 -12.70
N GLN A 144 -14.00 -3.97 -13.35
CA GLN A 144 -14.98 -2.92 -13.68
C GLN A 144 -15.72 -2.40 -12.45
N ARG A 145 -16.09 -3.28 -11.51
CA ARG A 145 -16.68 -2.83 -10.23
C ARG A 145 -15.71 -1.97 -9.43
N TYR A 146 -14.41 -2.28 -9.46
CA TYR A 146 -13.40 -1.45 -8.82
C TYR A 146 -13.45 0.01 -9.29
N THR A 147 -13.57 0.26 -10.60
CA THR A 147 -13.59 1.63 -11.15
C THR A 147 -14.91 2.36 -10.86
N GLN A 148 -15.98 1.65 -10.52
CA GLN A 148 -17.24 2.24 -10.05
C GLN A 148 -17.15 2.66 -8.57
N VAL A 149 -16.37 1.94 -7.77
CA VAL A 149 -16.19 2.21 -6.33
C VAL A 149 -15.17 3.31 -6.10
N TYR A 150 -14.02 3.22 -6.78
CA TYR A 150 -12.87 4.08 -6.51
C TYR A 150 -12.58 5.02 -7.67
N LYS A 151 -12.32 6.30 -7.33
CA LYS A 151 -11.46 7.11 -8.20
C LYS A 151 -10.04 6.54 -8.17
N PRO A 152 -9.22 6.71 -9.23
CA PRO A 152 -7.87 6.16 -9.25
C PRO A 152 -7.12 6.44 -7.94
N ILE A 153 -6.74 5.36 -7.26
CA ILE A 153 -5.97 5.43 -6.02
C ILE A 153 -4.52 5.67 -6.44
N GLY A 154 -3.96 6.78 -5.95
CA GLY A 154 -2.54 7.10 -6.12
C GLY A 154 -1.65 6.12 -5.34
N ILE A 155 -0.49 6.56 -4.89
CA ILE A 155 0.41 5.71 -4.10
C ILE A 155 -0.08 5.59 -2.64
N LEU A 156 -0.01 4.40 -2.05
CA LEU A 156 -0.09 4.21 -0.60
C LEU A 156 1.31 3.98 -0.03
N PRO A 157 1.54 4.20 1.27
CA PRO A 157 2.74 3.70 1.94
C PRO A 157 2.75 2.16 1.92
N PRO A 158 3.92 1.50 1.79
CA PRO A 158 4.02 0.04 1.67
C PRO A 158 3.36 -0.77 2.78
N ASP A 159 3.38 -0.25 4.00
CA ASP A 159 2.74 -0.87 5.16
C ASP A 159 1.20 -0.74 5.12
N GLN A 160 0.65 0.04 4.19
CA GLN A 160 -0.78 0.32 4.05
C GLN A 160 -1.41 -0.22 2.76
N TYR A 161 -0.71 -1.08 2.00
CA TYR A 161 -1.26 -1.67 0.77
C TYR A 161 -2.50 -2.55 1.00
N LEU A 162 -2.70 -3.05 2.22
CA LEU A 162 -3.88 -3.82 2.60
C LEU A 162 -4.88 -3.00 3.44
N ALA A 163 -4.70 -1.69 3.59
CA ALA A 163 -5.72 -0.88 4.24
C ALA A 163 -6.98 -0.72 3.38
N VAL A 164 -8.13 -0.52 4.01
CA VAL A 164 -9.32 -0.07 3.28
C VAL A 164 -9.13 1.40 2.92
N VAL A 165 -9.17 1.76 1.63
CA VAL A 165 -9.02 3.16 1.23
C VAL A 165 -10.39 3.84 1.25
N VAL A 166 -10.58 4.87 2.07
CA VAL A 166 -11.79 5.70 2.05
C VAL A 166 -11.43 7.09 1.56
N GLN A 167 -11.80 7.41 0.33
CA GLN A 167 -11.55 8.72 -0.28
C GLN A 167 -12.51 9.75 0.30
N ILE A 168 -12.10 10.42 1.38
CA ILE A 168 -12.82 11.54 2.01
C ILE A 168 -12.49 12.89 1.34
N THR A 169 -11.39 12.92 0.61
CA THR A 169 -10.98 13.98 -0.32
C THR A 169 -10.76 13.36 -1.69
N GLU A 170 -10.76 14.21 -2.71
CA GLU A 170 -10.34 13.86 -4.07
C GLU A 170 -9.27 14.86 -4.52
N GLY A 171 -8.26 14.38 -5.24
CA GLY A 171 -7.19 15.18 -5.81
C GLY A 171 -6.15 15.69 -4.79
N CYS A 172 -5.24 16.51 -5.29
CA CYS A 172 -4.23 17.19 -4.49
C CYS A 172 -4.53 18.68 -4.40
N SER A 173 -4.54 19.25 -3.20
CA SER A 173 -4.81 20.69 -2.96
C SER A 173 -3.76 21.66 -3.53
N PHE A 174 -2.67 21.13 -4.09
CA PHE A 174 -1.61 21.91 -4.75
C PHE A 174 -1.48 21.50 -6.20
N ASN A 175 -1.24 20.20 -6.43
CA ASN A 175 -1.11 19.60 -7.75
C ASN A 175 -0.09 20.33 -8.67
N THR A 176 0.99 20.89 -8.10
CA THR A 176 2.02 21.64 -8.84
C THR A 176 3.38 20.95 -8.90
N CYS A 177 3.65 19.99 -8.01
CA CYS A 177 4.95 19.32 -7.90
C CYS A 177 5.37 18.69 -9.24
N THR A 178 6.62 18.90 -9.64
CA THR A 178 7.10 18.53 -10.98
C THR A 178 7.25 17.02 -11.16
N PHE A 179 7.39 16.29 -10.05
CA PHE A 179 7.60 14.84 -10.01
C PHE A 179 6.31 14.02 -9.78
N CYS A 180 5.20 14.66 -9.39
CA CYS A 180 3.97 13.96 -8.99
C CYS A 180 2.91 14.04 -10.09
N THR A 181 2.46 12.86 -10.54
CA THR A 181 1.46 12.70 -11.61
C THR A 181 0.16 12.03 -11.15
N PHE A 182 0.07 11.54 -9.91
CA PHE A 182 -1.04 10.71 -9.42
C PHE A 182 -2.44 11.36 -9.40
N TYR A 183 -2.51 12.69 -9.39
CA TYR A 183 -3.73 13.45 -9.13
C TYR A 183 -4.03 14.49 -10.20
N ARG A 184 -3.37 14.40 -11.37
CA ARG A 184 -3.45 15.38 -12.45
C ARG A 184 -4.78 15.38 -13.19
N ASP A 185 -5.55 14.31 -13.04
CA ASP A 185 -6.81 14.06 -13.72
C ASP A 185 -8.05 14.56 -12.94
N ARG A 186 -7.87 15.15 -11.74
CA ARG A 186 -9.00 15.66 -10.93
C ARG A 186 -8.65 16.90 -10.10
N PRO A 187 -9.58 17.86 -9.92
CA PRO A 187 -9.38 18.98 -9.00
C PRO A 187 -9.49 18.53 -7.54
N PHE A 188 -8.94 19.33 -6.63
CA PHE A 188 -9.09 19.08 -5.20
C PHE A 188 -10.51 19.40 -4.72
N ARG A 189 -11.11 18.48 -3.95
CA ARG A 189 -12.31 18.74 -3.17
C ARG A 189 -12.38 17.87 -1.93
N ILE A 190 -13.13 18.33 -0.93
CA ILE A 190 -13.49 17.54 0.25
C ILE A 190 -14.92 17.02 0.02
N LYS A 191 -15.18 15.75 0.36
CA LYS A 191 -16.52 15.14 0.25
C LYS A 191 -17.45 15.56 1.39
N GLY A 192 -18.76 15.47 1.16
CA GLY A 192 -19.77 15.55 2.22
C GLY A 192 -19.92 14.22 2.99
N PRO A 193 -20.53 14.21 4.19
CA PRO A 193 -20.80 12.99 4.95
C PRO A 193 -21.59 11.95 4.15
N ASP A 194 -22.59 12.38 3.38
CA ASP A 194 -23.46 11.51 2.58
C ASP A 194 -22.69 10.78 1.47
N GLU A 195 -21.80 11.50 0.78
CA GLU A 195 -20.91 10.91 -0.23
C GLU A 195 -19.94 9.90 0.41
N VAL A 196 -19.43 10.18 1.60
CA VAL A 196 -18.57 9.25 2.34
C VAL A 196 -19.35 8.01 2.76
N ARG A 197 -20.58 8.14 3.26
CA ARG A 197 -21.46 7.00 3.59
C ARG A 197 -21.73 6.13 2.36
N ALA A 198 -22.05 6.74 1.23
CA ALA A 198 -22.26 6.03 -0.03
C ALA A 198 -21.00 5.28 -0.49
N HIS A 199 -19.83 5.94 -0.43
CA HIS A 199 -18.56 5.31 -0.76
C HIS A 199 -18.23 4.13 0.16
N ILE A 200 -18.41 4.28 1.47
CA ILE A 200 -18.23 3.21 2.46
C ILE A 200 -19.13 2.01 2.15
N ALA A 201 -20.41 2.25 1.82
CA ALA A 201 -21.32 1.18 1.45
C ALA A 201 -20.85 0.44 0.19
N ALA A 202 -20.43 1.18 -0.84
CA ALA A 202 -19.88 0.60 -2.07
C ALA A 202 -18.60 -0.21 -1.84
N ILE A 203 -17.68 0.27 -0.98
CA ILE A 203 -16.47 -0.45 -0.59
C ILE A 203 -16.82 -1.79 0.08
N ARG A 204 -17.75 -1.75 1.05
CA ARG A 204 -18.15 -2.95 1.80
C ARG A 204 -18.80 -3.98 0.91
N ASP A 205 -19.67 -3.55 0.00
CA ASP A 205 -20.27 -4.42 -1.01
C ASP A 205 -19.22 -5.04 -1.95
N TYR A 206 -18.28 -4.23 -2.44
CA TYR A 206 -17.25 -4.66 -3.37
C TYR A 206 -16.21 -5.61 -2.76
N LEU A 207 -15.74 -5.33 -1.54
CA LEU A 207 -14.80 -6.19 -0.84
C LEU A 207 -15.50 -7.44 -0.28
N GLY A 208 -16.74 -7.31 0.16
CA GLY A 208 -17.60 -8.41 0.60
C GLY A 208 -16.87 -9.35 1.59
N PRO A 209 -16.86 -10.67 1.33
CA PRO A 209 -16.15 -11.64 2.17
C PRO A 209 -14.63 -11.43 2.27
N GLY A 210 -14.02 -10.69 1.35
CA GLY A 210 -12.58 -10.36 1.38
C GLY A 210 -12.23 -9.22 2.35
N LEU A 211 -13.23 -8.50 2.87
CA LEU A 211 -13.01 -7.37 3.78
C LEU A 211 -12.12 -7.70 5.01
N PRO A 212 -12.22 -8.87 5.67
CA PRO A 212 -11.36 -9.23 6.81
C PRO A 212 -9.88 -9.40 6.47
N LEU A 213 -9.50 -9.45 5.19
CA LEU A 213 -8.11 -9.45 4.76
C LEU A 213 -7.45 -8.07 4.91
N ARG A 214 -8.27 -7.01 4.94
CA ARG A 214 -7.79 -5.63 4.99
C ARG A 214 -7.52 -5.22 6.43
N HIS A 215 -6.52 -4.36 6.64
CA HIS A 215 -6.14 -3.87 7.98
C HIS A 215 -6.40 -2.36 8.11
N GLY A 216 -7.26 -1.97 9.05
CA GLY A 216 -7.52 -0.54 9.27
C GLY A 216 -8.06 0.21 8.05
N VAL A 217 -8.05 1.53 8.12
CA VAL A 217 -8.56 2.41 7.07
C VAL A 217 -7.54 3.48 6.71
N PHE A 218 -7.24 3.62 5.43
CA PHE A 218 -6.46 4.72 4.89
C PHE A 218 -7.41 5.79 4.34
N LEU A 219 -7.39 6.98 4.94
CA LEU A 219 -8.10 8.16 4.46
C LEU A 219 -7.40 8.62 3.18
N GLY A 220 -8.03 8.28 2.07
CA GLY A 220 -7.44 8.26 0.75
C GLY A 220 -7.30 9.63 0.09
N ASP A 221 -6.61 9.55 -1.05
CA ASP A 221 -6.11 10.65 -1.86
C ASP A 221 -4.98 11.46 -1.18
N ALA A 222 -4.53 12.53 -1.82
CA ALA A 222 -3.22 13.14 -1.55
C ALA A 222 -3.06 13.81 -0.18
N ASN A 223 -4.16 14.31 0.40
CA ASN A 223 -4.08 15.27 1.50
C ASN A 223 -5.34 15.31 2.38
N ALA A 224 -5.79 14.15 2.85
CA ALA A 224 -7.07 14.00 3.55
C ALA A 224 -7.21 14.91 4.78
N LEU A 225 -6.12 15.13 5.52
CA LEU A 225 -6.14 15.91 6.75
C LEU A 225 -6.11 17.43 6.54
N VAL A 226 -6.09 17.94 5.30
CA VAL A 226 -6.22 19.39 5.05
C VAL A 226 -7.63 19.90 5.35
N ALA A 227 -8.62 19.01 5.41
CA ALA A 227 -9.99 19.36 5.72
C ALA A 227 -10.10 20.10 7.09
N PRO A 228 -10.93 21.14 7.21
CA PRO A 228 -11.18 21.82 8.48
C PRO A 228 -11.70 20.85 9.54
N MET A 229 -11.29 21.05 10.81
CA MET A 229 -11.59 20.12 11.90
C MET A 229 -13.08 19.77 12.08
N PRO A 230 -14.04 20.72 12.03
CA PRO A 230 -15.46 20.37 12.14
C PRO A 230 -15.91 19.39 11.05
N ARG A 231 -15.47 19.62 9.82
CA ARG A 231 -15.80 18.76 8.67
C ARG A 231 -15.08 17.41 8.79
N LEU A 232 -13.81 17.41 9.14
CA LEU A 232 -13.02 16.19 9.32
C LEU A 232 -13.63 15.28 10.40
N ARG A 233 -14.06 15.84 11.54
CA ARG A 233 -14.76 15.08 12.60
C ARG A 233 -16.05 14.43 12.09
N ALA A 234 -16.85 15.15 11.33
CA ALA A 234 -18.07 14.61 10.73
C ALA A 234 -17.77 13.43 9.78
N LEU A 235 -16.75 13.56 8.92
CA LEU A 235 -16.35 12.50 8.00
C LEU A 235 -15.77 11.28 8.73
N LEU A 236 -14.96 11.50 9.77
CA LEU A 236 -14.41 10.41 10.61
C LEU A 236 -15.49 9.66 11.38
N ALA A 237 -16.54 10.35 11.84
CA ALA A 237 -17.69 9.69 12.45
C ALA A 237 -18.35 8.70 11.46
N GLU A 238 -18.49 9.07 10.18
CA GLU A 238 -19.00 8.15 9.16
C GLU A 238 -18.05 6.98 8.87
N VAL A 239 -16.74 7.25 8.78
CA VAL A 239 -15.73 6.18 8.64
C VAL A 239 -15.83 5.18 9.79
N ARG A 240 -15.99 5.67 11.02
CA ARG A 240 -16.11 4.82 12.21
C ARG A 240 -17.38 4.00 12.25
N ARG A 241 -18.53 4.57 11.85
CA ARG A 241 -19.78 3.82 11.68
C ARG A 241 -19.65 2.75 10.59
N GLY A 242 -18.95 3.07 9.52
CA GLY A 242 -18.71 2.17 8.38
C GLY A 242 -17.78 1.00 8.69
N PHE A 243 -16.71 1.29 9.42
CA PHE A 243 -15.60 0.40 9.74
C PHE A 243 -15.32 0.43 11.25
N PRO A 244 -16.14 -0.28 12.05
CA PRO A 244 -16.04 -0.25 13.50
C PRO A 244 -14.87 -1.09 14.04
N GLU A 245 -14.50 -0.81 15.28
CA GLU A 245 -13.59 -1.64 16.06
C GLU A 245 -14.18 -3.03 16.40
N PRO A 246 -13.35 -4.05 16.69
CA PRO A 246 -11.88 -4.01 16.68
C PRO A 246 -11.25 -4.21 15.29
N GLY A 247 -12.03 -4.62 14.28
CA GLY A 247 -11.52 -5.01 12.96
C GLY A 247 -10.82 -3.90 12.19
N PHE A 248 -11.20 -2.63 12.42
CA PHE A 248 -10.67 -1.47 11.74
C PHE A 248 -10.22 -0.37 12.70
N ARG A 249 -9.53 -0.74 13.79
CA ARG A 249 -9.07 0.22 14.81
C ARG A 249 -8.23 1.35 14.24
N ASP A 250 -7.21 1.04 13.46
CA ASP A 250 -6.23 2.06 13.06
C ASP A 250 -6.67 2.80 11.80
N LEU A 251 -6.61 4.15 11.86
CA LEU A 251 -6.68 5.00 10.67
C LEU A 251 -5.32 5.54 10.29
N TYR A 252 -5.17 5.79 9.00
CA TYR A 252 -3.97 6.29 8.37
C TYR A 252 -4.34 7.39 7.38
N ALA A 253 -3.44 8.33 7.10
CA ALA A 253 -3.69 9.37 6.11
C ALA A 253 -2.39 9.96 5.58
N PHE A 254 -2.44 10.55 4.38
CA PHE A 254 -1.43 11.54 3.99
C PHE A 254 -1.80 12.93 4.52
N LEU A 255 -0.76 13.71 4.84
CA LEU A 255 -0.84 15.16 4.95
C LEU A 255 0.40 15.76 4.27
N ASP A 256 0.22 16.88 3.59
CA ASP A 256 1.39 17.63 3.13
C ASP A 256 2.13 18.26 4.33
N GLY A 257 3.46 18.29 4.28
CA GLY A 257 4.27 18.75 5.41
C GLY A 257 4.05 20.21 5.82
N PHE A 258 3.41 21.04 5.01
CA PHE A 258 3.36 22.49 5.24
C PHE A 258 1.97 23.01 5.62
N SER A 259 0.89 22.37 5.16
CA SER A 259 -0.46 22.64 5.65
C SER A 259 -0.72 22.04 7.03
N GLY A 260 0.25 21.29 7.57
CA GLY A 260 0.23 20.78 8.93
C GLY A 260 0.07 21.88 9.99
N GLU A 261 0.54 23.11 9.72
CA GLU A 261 0.38 24.28 10.59
C GLU A 261 -1.07 24.70 10.80
N ARG A 262 -1.97 24.29 9.89
CA ARG A 262 -3.42 24.56 10.02
C ARG A 262 -4.06 23.74 11.15
N LYS A 263 -3.30 22.88 11.81
CA LYS A 263 -3.72 22.05 12.95
C LYS A 263 -2.68 22.12 14.05
N ARG A 264 -3.15 22.18 15.29
CA ARG A 264 -2.31 22.18 16.49
C ARG A 264 -2.24 20.78 17.11
N ALA A 265 -1.39 20.62 18.13
CA ALA A 265 -1.24 19.34 18.83
C ALA A 265 -2.58 18.83 19.39
N GLU A 266 -3.46 19.72 19.85
CA GLU A 266 -4.79 19.38 20.37
C GLU A 266 -5.71 18.84 19.28
N ASP A 267 -5.58 19.34 18.05
CA ASP A 267 -6.34 18.82 16.91
C ASP A 267 -5.88 17.40 16.57
N TYR A 268 -4.58 17.14 16.58
CA TYR A 268 -4.03 15.80 16.35
C TYR A 268 -4.37 14.83 17.49
N ALA A 269 -4.37 15.29 18.75
CA ALA A 269 -4.84 14.50 19.89
C ALA A 269 -6.32 14.11 19.74
N ALA A 270 -7.15 15.03 19.27
CA ALA A 270 -8.53 14.71 18.96
C ALA A 270 -8.66 13.69 17.82
N LEU A 271 -7.85 13.78 16.76
CA LEU A 271 -7.83 12.79 15.68
C LEU A 271 -7.33 11.42 16.17
N ALA A 272 -6.36 11.39 17.09
CA ALA A 272 -5.89 10.17 17.75
C ALA A 272 -7.02 9.49 18.54
N ALA A 273 -7.89 10.27 19.20
CA ALA A 273 -9.08 9.75 19.88
C ALA A 273 -10.12 9.17 18.90
N TYR A 274 -10.16 9.64 17.64
CA TYR A 274 -10.89 8.97 16.55
C TYR A 274 -10.13 7.75 15.99
N GLY A 275 -9.01 7.35 16.57
CA GLY A 275 -8.17 6.22 16.18
C GLY A 275 -7.28 6.46 14.97
N LEU A 276 -7.01 7.72 14.61
CA LEU A 276 -5.89 8.02 13.71
C LEU A 276 -4.60 7.58 14.39
N ARG A 277 -3.87 6.66 13.78
CA ARG A 277 -2.66 6.07 14.36
C ARG A 277 -1.39 6.68 13.78
N ARG A 278 -1.35 6.84 12.45
CA ARG A 278 -0.17 7.36 11.75
C ARG A 278 -0.52 8.29 10.58
N VAL A 279 0.23 9.37 10.45
CA VAL A 279 0.17 10.29 9.31
C VAL A 279 1.45 10.20 8.49
N TYR A 280 1.31 10.12 7.17
CA TYR A 280 2.43 10.04 6.24
C TYR A 280 2.69 11.40 5.59
N ILE A 281 3.94 11.85 5.66
CA ILE A 281 4.40 13.16 5.20
C ILE A 281 5.45 12.98 4.11
N GLY A 282 5.17 13.53 2.93
CA GLY A 282 6.16 13.72 1.87
C GLY A 282 7.09 14.88 2.23
N LEU A 283 8.23 14.57 2.85
CA LEU A 283 9.33 15.53 3.05
C LEU A 283 10.04 15.77 1.71
N GLU A 284 10.24 14.70 0.94
CA GLU A 284 10.99 14.62 -0.32
C GLU A 284 12.48 14.95 -0.17
N SER A 285 12.80 16.13 0.37
CA SER A 285 14.16 16.57 0.70
C SER A 285 14.14 17.56 1.87
N GLY A 286 15.17 17.50 2.73
CA GLY A 286 15.45 18.56 3.68
C GLY A 286 16.10 19.81 3.05
N HIS A 287 16.40 19.80 1.75
CA HIS A 287 17.10 20.88 1.07
C HIS A 287 16.14 21.84 0.37
N ALA A 288 15.96 23.05 0.92
CA ALA A 288 15.00 24.03 0.41
C ALA A 288 15.19 24.42 -1.08
N PRO A 289 16.42 24.62 -1.61
CA PRO A 289 16.61 24.81 -3.06
C PRO A 289 16.09 23.67 -3.92
N LEU A 290 16.25 22.42 -3.48
CA LEU A 290 15.71 21.26 -4.19
C LEU A 290 14.18 21.23 -4.11
N LEU A 291 13.57 21.52 -2.96
CA LEU A 291 12.11 21.61 -2.87
C LEU A 291 11.52 22.67 -3.82
N ARG A 292 12.18 23.83 -3.95
CA ARG A 292 11.79 24.86 -4.95
C ARG A 292 11.91 24.34 -6.38
N PHE A 293 12.99 23.64 -6.71
CA PHE A 293 13.15 23.00 -8.02
C PHE A 293 12.05 21.96 -8.30
N LEU A 294 11.66 21.18 -7.28
CA LEU A 294 10.56 20.23 -7.39
C LEU A 294 9.17 20.90 -7.43
N ARG A 295 9.09 22.23 -7.30
CA ARG A 295 7.86 23.01 -7.05
C ARG A 295 7.03 22.41 -5.92
N LYS A 296 7.71 21.86 -4.90
CA LYS A 296 7.07 21.37 -3.69
C LYS A 296 6.81 22.58 -2.79
N PRO A 297 5.55 22.95 -2.54
CA PRO A 297 5.22 24.03 -1.61
C PRO A 297 5.76 23.78 -0.19
N GLY A 298 5.99 24.88 0.52
CA GLY A 298 6.52 24.89 1.89
C GLY A 298 8.05 24.78 1.98
N THR A 299 8.52 24.69 3.21
CA THR A 299 9.91 24.56 3.62
C THR A 299 10.13 23.26 4.41
N PRO A 300 11.39 22.78 4.53
CA PRO A 300 11.70 21.67 5.42
C PRO A 300 11.32 21.95 6.88
N GLU A 301 11.37 23.21 7.29
CA GLU A 301 11.00 23.67 8.63
C GLU A 301 9.49 23.54 8.88
N ASP A 302 8.65 23.78 7.87
CA ASP A 302 7.20 23.56 7.98
C ASP A 302 6.90 22.06 8.23
N ALA A 303 7.57 21.17 7.48
CA ALA A 303 7.44 19.72 7.68
C ALA A 303 7.90 19.27 9.06
N LEU A 304 8.97 19.88 9.59
CA LEU A 304 9.44 19.65 10.96
C LEU A 304 8.39 20.08 11.99
N ALA A 305 7.81 21.27 11.84
CA ALA A 305 6.78 21.78 12.73
C ALA A 305 5.53 20.88 12.73
N ALA A 306 5.07 20.46 11.54
CA ALA A 306 3.94 19.55 11.39
C ALA A 306 4.20 18.19 12.08
N VAL A 307 5.37 17.60 11.88
CA VAL A 307 5.75 16.34 12.54
C VAL A 307 5.76 16.49 14.06
N ARG A 308 6.34 17.58 14.59
CA ARG A 308 6.35 17.84 16.04
C ARG A 308 4.94 17.99 16.61
N ALA A 309 4.05 18.70 15.91
CA ALA A 309 2.66 18.85 16.32
C ALA A 309 1.90 17.51 16.34
N MET A 310 2.09 16.67 15.32
CA MET A 310 1.49 15.32 15.26
C MET A 310 1.95 14.45 16.41
N LYS A 311 3.26 14.44 16.69
CA LYS A 311 3.85 13.68 17.80
C LYS A 311 3.37 14.18 19.15
N ALA A 312 3.30 15.50 19.35
CA ALA A 312 2.73 16.10 20.56
C ALA A 312 1.25 15.73 20.75
N GLY A 313 0.51 15.54 19.65
CA GLY A 313 -0.86 15.01 19.66
C GLY A 313 -0.97 13.48 19.79
N GLY A 314 0.14 12.77 20.04
CA GLY A 314 0.12 11.32 20.26
C GLY A 314 0.03 10.46 18.99
N LEU A 315 0.27 11.04 17.80
CA LEU A 315 0.31 10.31 16.54
C LEU A 315 1.73 9.82 16.20
N ALA A 316 1.81 8.65 15.59
CA ALA A 316 3.02 8.24 14.87
C ALA A 316 3.10 8.96 13.52
N VAL A 317 4.31 9.05 12.95
CA VAL A 317 4.53 9.62 11.62
C VAL A 317 5.26 8.67 10.68
N GLY A 318 4.96 8.77 9.39
CA GLY A 318 5.72 8.16 8.31
C GLY A 318 6.35 9.24 7.44
N VAL A 319 7.66 9.46 7.53
CA VAL A 319 8.37 10.48 6.74
C VAL A 319 8.91 9.86 5.45
N ILE A 320 8.64 10.47 4.31
CA ILE A 320 9.06 9.99 2.99
C ILE A 320 10.14 10.93 2.41
N VAL A 321 11.30 10.36 2.08
CA VAL A 321 12.43 11.03 1.42
C VAL A 321 12.58 10.49 0.00
N LEU A 322 12.77 11.39 -0.97
CA LEU A 322 12.83 11.07 -2.39
C LEU A 322 14.29 11.01 -2.87
N LEU A 323 14.80 9.79 -3.05
CA LEU A 323 16.15 9.53 -3.55
C LEU A 323 16.28 9.91 -5.02
N GLY A 324 17.44 10.43 -5.40
CA GLY A 324 17.77 10.81 -6.78
C GLY A 324 17.15 12.12 -7.27
N ALA A 325 16.22 12.72 -6.52
CA ALA A 325 15.65 14.02 -6.86
C ALA A 325 16.72 15.10 -6.91
N GLY A 326 16.72 15.88 -7.97
CA GLY A 326 17.70 16.93 -8.24
C GLY A 326 19.05 16.46 -8.78
N GLY A 327 19.22 15.15 -8.99
CA GLY A 327 20.44 14.60 -9.59
C GLY A 327 21.72 15.00 -8.85
N LYS A 328 22.83 15.06 -9.58
CA LYS A 328 24.15 15.41 -9.02
C LYS A 328 24.19 16.85 -8.49
N GLN A 329 23.47 17.77 -9.10
CA GLN A 329 23.47 19.19 -8.74
C GLN A 329 23.03 19.42 -7.28
N TYR A 330 22.02 18.70 -6.80
CA TYR A 330 21.48 18.89 -5.45
C TYR A 330 21.90 17.81 -4.45
N ALA A 331 22.70 16.82 -4.86
CA ALA A 331 22.98 15.62 -4.07
C ALA A 331 23.55 15.92 -2.67
N THR A 332 24.58 16.77 -2.59
CA THR A 332 25.24 17.13 -1.32
C THR A 332 24.29 17.87 -0.38
N GLY A 333 23.56 18.86 -0.90
CA GLY A 333 22.57 19.62 -0.13
C GLY A 333 21.43 18.74 0.38
N HIS A 334 20.92 17.85 -0.49
CA HIS A 334 19.88 16.88 -0.17
C HIS A 334 20.29 15.98 1.00
N VAL A 335 21.49 15.39 0.98
CA VAL A 335 21.98 14.56 2.08
C VAL A 335 22.11 15.37 3.37
N ARG A 336 22.89 16.45 3.35
CA ARG A 336 23.22 17.25 4.54
C ARG A 336 21.97 17.78 5.23
N ASP A 337 21.07 18.40 4.47
CA ASP A 337 19.93 19.09 5.05
C ASP A 337 18.80 18.12 5.42
N THR A 338 18.65 16.99 4.71
CA THR A 338 17.75 15.91 5.14
C THR A 338 18.18 15.31 6.48
N ILE A 339 19.49 15.06 6.69
CA ILE A 339 20.00 14.59 7.99
C ILE A 339 19.64 15.58 9.10
N ARG A 340 19.89 16.88 8.87
CA ARG A 340 19.59 17.94 9.84
C ARG A 340 18.11 17.91 10.25
N VAL A 341 17.21 17.93 9.27
CA VAL A 341 15.77 18.04 9.48
C VAL A 341 15.22 16.77 10.15
N VAL A 342 15.59 15.58 9.67
CA VAL A 342 15.12 14.31 10.23
C VAL A 342 15.61 14.11 11.66
N ASN A 343 16.86 14.47 11.97
CA ASN A 343 17.36 14.42 13.36
C ASN A 343 16.57 15.36 14.29
N ALA A 344 16.10 16.50 13.78
CA ALA A 344 15.30 17.45 14.55
C ALA A 344 13.82 17.02 14.77
N MET A 345 13.31 16.06 13.97
CA MET A 345 11.93 15.55 14.06
C MET A 345 11.69 14.68 15.29
N GLY A 346 12.75 14.13 15.90
CA GLY A 346 12.63 13.27 17.08
C GLY A 346 11.91 11.95 16.79
N LEU A 347 12.15 11.32 15.65
CA LEU A 347 11.53 10.04 15.26
C LEU A 347 11.88 8.92 16.25
N GLY A 348 10.92 8.04 16.55
CA GLY A 348 11.04 6.92 17.49
C GLY A 348 10.52 5.58 16.94
N PRO A 349 10.43 4.52 17.77
CA PRO A 349 10.12 3.15 17.31
C PRO A 349 8.77 2.96 16.60
N GLU A 350 7.78 3.79 16.92
CA GLU A 350 6.44 3.75 16.30
C GLU A 350 6.39 4.44 14.92
N ASP A 351 7.44 5.20 14.58
CA ASP A 351 7.54 5.97 13.34
C ASP A 351 8.19 5.16 12.21
N ILE A 352 8.02 5.63 10.99
CA ILE A 352 8.64 5.06 9.80
C ILE A 352 9.38 6.15 9.02
N LEU A 353 10.61 5.84 8.60
CA LEU A 353 11.33 6.61 7.59
C LEU A 353 11.39 5.81 6.30
N TYR A 354 10.70 6.30 5.28
CA TYR A 354 10.67 5.74 3.95
C TYR A 354 11.63 6.45 3.01
N PHE A 355 12.36 5.68 2.23
CA PHE A 355 13.09 6.16 1.06
C PHE A 355 12.38 5.69 -0.21
N SER A 356 11.82 6.64 -0.97
CA SER A 356 11.25 6.40 -2.29
C SER A 356 12.27 6.74 -3.37
N GLU A 357 12.40 5.90 -4.39
CA GLU A 357 13.13 6.27 -5.60
C GLU A 357 12.30 7.23 -6.46
N LEU A 358 12.92 8.28 -7.00
CA LEU A 358 12.31 9.04 -8.07
C LEU A 358 12.31 8.21 -9.36
N VAL A 359 11.12 7.87 -9.83
CA VAL A 359 10.92 7.27 -11.16
C VAL A 359 10.59 8.40 -12.12
N VAL A 360 11.47 8.61 -13.10
CA VAL A 360 11.32 9.68 -14.09
C VAL A 360 10.71 9.10 -15.36
N GLU A 361 9.55 9.63 -15.74
CA GLU A 361 8.92 9.36 -17.04
C GLU A 361 9.26 10.50 -18.01
N PRO A 362 9.48 10.25 -19.32
CA PRO A 362 9.92 11.27 -20.27
C PRO A 362 9.00 12.51 -20.36
N ASP A 363 7.71 12.31 -20.18
CA ASP A 363 6.67 13.35 -20.23
C ASP A 363 6.42 14.05 -18.89
N MET A 364 7.11 13.62 -17.82
CA MET A 364 7.01 14.24 -16.50
C MET A 364 7.60 15.67 -16.53
N PRO A 365 6.95 16.67 -15.89
CA PRO A 365 7.52 18.01 -15.79
C PRO A 365 8.94 18.05 -15.23
N TYR A 366 9.24 17.20 -14.24
CA TYR A 366 10.59 17.03 -13.69
C TYR A 366 11.63 16.70 -14.77
N ALA A 367 11.33 15.78 -15.69
CA ALA A 367 12.26 15.37 -16.74
C ALA A 367 12.65 16.55 -17.63
N ARG A 368 11.65 17.34 -18.05
CA ARG A 368 11.86 18.54 -18.88
C ARG A 368 12.67 19.61 -18.16
N GLU A 369 12.36 19.87 -16.89
CA GLU A 369 13.05 20.89 -16.10
C GLU A 369 14.49 20.47 -15.76
N ALA A 370 14.72 19.20 -15.44
CA ALA A 370 16.06 18.66 -15.20
C ALA A 370 16.94 18.76 -16.45
N LEU A 371 16.40 18.40 -17.62
CA LEU A 371 17.11 18.53 -18.90
C LEU A 371 17.46 19.99 -19.20
N ARG A 372 16.50 20.92 -19.06
CA ARG A 372 16.73 22.36 -19.28
C ARG A 372 17.77 22.95 -18.34
N ALA A 373 17.83 22.46 -17.11
CA ALA A 373 18.81 22.88 -16.11
C ALA A 373 20.17 22.17 -16.25
N GLY A 374 20.32 21.22 -17.18
CA GLY A 374 21.56 20.44 -17.34
C GLY A 374 21.83 19.49 -16.16
N ILE A 375 20.80 19.07 -15.42
CA ILE A 375 20.93 18.21 -14.25
C ILE A 375 21.19 16.77 -14.68
N GLU A 376 22.38 16.27 -14.38
CA GLU A 376 22.71 14.86 -14.55
C GLU A 376 22.02 14.00 -13.48
N PRO A 377 21.27 12.94 -13.84
CA PRO A 377 20.60 12.07 -12.88
C PRO A 377 21.60 11.23 -12.08
N LEU A 378 21.23 10.85 -10.85
CA LEU A 378 21.98 9.85 -10.09
C LEU A 378 21.72 8.45 -10.65
N THR A 379 22.79 7.68 -10.83
CA THR A 379 22.75 6.24 -11.10
C THR A 379 22.10 5.47 -9.94
N PRO A 380 21.62 4.24 -10.15
CA PRO A 380 21.08 3.41 -9.06
C PRO A 380 22.07 3.17 -7.92
N GLU A 381 23.37 3.17 -8.20
CA GLU A 381 24.43 3.04 -7.20
C GLU A 381 24.62 4.31 -6.39
N GLU A 382 24.66 5.47 -7.05
CA GLU A 382 24.70 6.77 -6.37
C GLU A 382 23.46 7.01 -5.51
N GLN A 383 22.27 6.56 -5.94
CA GLN A 383 21.06 6.63 -5.10
C GLN A 383 21.17 5.73 -3.85
N ARG A 384 21.80 4.55 -3.96
CA ARG A 384 22.09 3.70 -2.80
C ARG A 384 23.11 4.36 -1.86
N ALA A 385 24.16 4.97 -2.42
CA ALA A 385 25.14 5.73 -1.65
C ALA A 385 24.50 6.94 -0.94
N GLN A 386 23.61 7.68 -1.62
CA GLN A 386 22.85 8.78 -1.04
C GLN A 386 22.00 8.31 0.14
N GLN A 387 21.26 7.20 -0.01
CA GLN A 387 20.50 6.61 1.09
C GLN A 387 21.41 6.22 2.27
N ALA A 388 22.54 5.56 1.99
CA ALA A 388 23.49 5.12 3.02
C ALA A 388 24.08 6.31 3.78
N ALA A 389 24.49 7.37 3.07
CA ALA A 389 25.02 8.60 3.65
C ALA A 389 23.99 9.30 4.55
N ILE A 390 22.73 9.37 4.11
CA ILE A 390 21.64 9.89 4.95
C ILE A 390 21.54 9.04 6.22
N VAL A 391 21.35 7.73 6.09
CA VAL A 391 21.14 6.81 7.23
C VAL A 391 22.32 6.87 8.22
N GLN A 392 23.55 6.96 7.74
CA GLN A 392 24.75 7.08 8.58
C GLN A 392 24.76 8.35 9.43
N GLY A 393 24.19 9.45 8.93
CA GLY A 393 24.09 10.72 9.66
C GLY A 393 22.91 10.81 10.64
N LEU A 394 21.97 9.86 10.59
CA LEU A 394 20.77 9.91 11.43
C LEU A 394 21.03 9.42 12.86
N ARG A 395 20.41 10.09 13.83
CA ARG A 395 20.54 9.82 15.26
C ARG A 395 19.14 9.67 15.88
N PHE A 396 18.94 8.60 16.64
CA PHE A 396 17.65 8.27 17.26
C PHE A 396 17.82 7.95 18.75
N PRO A 397 17.97 8.98 19.61
CA PRO A 397 18.25 8.78 21.04
C PRO A 397 17.13 8.05 21.80
N GLN A 398 15.90 8.07 21.27
CA GLN A 398 14.71 7.45 21.87
C GLN A 398 14.34 6.10 21.21
N GLY A 399 15.27 5.50 20.47
CA GLY A 399 15.03 4.26 19.73
C GLY A 399 14.78 4.50 18.24
N ARG A 400 15.25 3.56 17.41
CA ARG A 400 15.29 3.72 15.96
C ARG A 400 13.90 3.49 15.32
N PRO A 401 13.42 4.38 14.43
CA PRO A 401 12.22 4.13 13.65
C PRO A 401 12.44 2.97 12.67
N ARG A 402 11.36 2.42 12.13
CA ARG A 402 11.49 1.50 10.99
C ARG A 402 12.03 2.28 9.79
N ILE A 403 13.18 1.86 9.25
CA ILE A 403 13.72 2.44 8.02
C ILE A 403 13.51 1.46 6.88
N SER A 404 12.83 1.89 5.81
CA SER A 404 12.54 1.02 4.67
C SER A 404 12.67 1.79 3.36
N ARG A 405 13.16 1.12 2.33
CA ARG A 405 13.05 1.59 0.95
C ARG A 405 11.73 1.11 0.37
N TYR A 406 11.12 1.90 -0.51
CA TYR A 406 10.02 1.43 -1.33
C TYR A 406 10.06 2.01 -2.74
N ASP A 407 9.60 1.21 -3.69
CA ASP A 407 9.55 1.55 -5.11
C ASP A 407 8.08 1.66 -5.51
N ILE A 408 7.68 2.84 -5.99
CA ILE A 408 6.30 3.11 -6.39
C ILE A 408 5.82 2.20 -7.53
N ARG A 409 6.73 1.63 -8.33
CA ARG A 409 6.39 0.65 -9.37
C ARG A 409 5.89 -0.67 -8.80
N GLU A 410 6.18 -0.94 -7.53
CA GLU A 410 5.70 -2.13 -6.83
C GLU A 410 4.34 -1.93 -6.14
N PHE A 411 3.76 -0.74 -6.26
CA PHE A 411 2.45 -0.46 -5.69
C PHE A 411 1.36 -1.30 -6.36
N VAL A 412 0.64 -2.05 -5.53
CA VAL A 412 -0.53 -2.85 -5.91
C VAL A 412 -1.53 -2.76 -4.77
N TYR A 413 -2.69 -2.16 -5.07
CA TYR A 413 -3.81 -2.04 -4.13
C TYR A 413 -4.83 -3.17 -4.31
#